data_AF-A0A1H0SIK4-F1
#
_entry.id   AF-A0A1H0SIK4-F1
#
_cell.length_a   1.000
_cell.length_b   1.000
_cell.length_c   1.000
_cell.angle_alpha   90.00
_cell.angle_beta   90.00
_cell.angle_gamma   90.00
#
_symmetry.space_group_name_H-M   'P 1'
#
loop_
_entity.id
_entity.type
_entity.pdbx_description
1 polymer ?
#
loop_
_entity_poly.entity_id
_entity_poly.type
_entity_poly.pdbx_seq_one_letter_code
_entity_poly.pdbx_strand_id
1 'polypeptide(L)' 'MTDLLLADVRPWGGPPVDLLVTGDRITDVVPAGSGSDGGRVEGGGLLALPGGRVVVRDGELLV' A
#
# COMPACT_ATOMS: atom_id res chain seq x y z
N MET A 1 14.16 14.91 1.12
CA MET A 1 13.54 13.68 0.61
C MET A 1 12.29 13.46 1.45
N THR A 2 11.15 13.20 0.84
CA THR A 2 9.91 12.99 1.59
C THR A 2 9.76 11.51 1.86
N ASP A 3 9.62 11.17 3.13
CA ASP A 3 9.21 9.85 3.57
C ASP A 3 7.68 9.80 3.60
N LEU A 4 7.11 8.91 2.78
CA LEU A 4 5.67 8.65 2.70
C LEU A 4 5.38 7.30 3.34
N LEU A 5 4.39 7.29 4.21
CA LEU A 5 3.81 6.10 4.79
C LEU A 5 2.44 5.86 4.15
N LEU A 6 2.32 4.78 3.38
CA LEU A 6 1.02 4.27 2.93
C LEU A 6 0.57 3.21 3.93
N ALA A 7 -0.33 3.61 4.82
CA ALA A 7 -0.71 2.82 5.98
C ALA A 7 -1.94 1.95 5.72
N ASP A 8 -2.02 0.82 6.42
CA ASP A 8 -3.17 -0.10 6.39
C ASP A 8 -3.63 -0.44 4.97
N VAL A 9 -2.75 -1.00 4.15
CA VAL A 9 -3.07 -1.55 2.83
C VAL A 9 -2.88 -3.06 2.78
N ARG A 10 -3.48 -3.73 1.78
CA ARG A 10 -3.35 -5.18 1.56
C ARG A 10 -2.66 -5.46 0.23
N PRO A 11 -1.39 -5.87 0.22
CA PRO A 11 -0.73 -6.37 -0.98
C PRO A 11 -1.41 -7.68 -1.40
N TRP A 12 -2.10 -7.68 -2.54
CA TRP A 12 -2.73 -8.88 -3.12
C TRP A 12 -3.58 -9.72 -2.15
N GLY A 13 -4.36 -9.06 -1.29
CA GLY A 13 -5.26 -9.73 -0.35
C GLY A 13 -4.58 -10.38 0.87
N GLY A 14 -3.29 -10.13 1.07
CA GLY A 14 -2.58 -10.53 2.28
C GLY A 14 -3.05 -9.81 3.56
N PRO A 15 -2.37 -10.05 4.70
CA PRO A 15 -2.55 -9.26 5.91
C PRO A 15 -2.35 -7.76 5.65
N PRO A 16 -2.98 -6.89 6.45
CA PRO A 16 -2.76 -5.45 6.32
C PRO A 16 -1.32 -5.09 6.70
N VAL A 17 -0.71 -4.20 5.94
CA VAL A 17 0.67 -3.73 6.11
C VAL A 17 0.73 -2.21 5.98
N ASP A 18 1.82 -1.65 6.48
CA ASP A 18 2.26 -0.30 6.12
C ASP A 18 3.41 -0.40 5.11
N LEU A 19 3.38 0.42 4.06
CA LEU A 19 4.45 0.55 3.06
C LEU A 19 5.22 1.85 3.32
N LEU A 20 6.53 1.72 3.55
CA LEU A 20 7.43 2.85 3.70
C LEU A 20 8.02 3.21 2.33
N VAL A 21 7.87 4.46 1.92
CA VAL A 21 8.34 4.97 0.64
C VAL A 21 9.27 6.16 0.88
N THR A 22 10.50 6.04 0.39
CA THR A 22 11.47 7.14 0.40
C THR A 22 11.78 7.51 -1.05
N GLY A 23 11.40 8.73 -1.45
CA GLY A 23 11.57 9.17 -2.83
C GLY A 23 10.76 8.32 -3.82
N ASP A 24 11.42 7.56 -4.68
CA ASP A 24 10.84 6.73 -5.74
C ASP A 24 10.83 5.22 -5.42
N ARG A 25 11.16 4.86 -4.18
CA ARG A 25 11.36 3.47 -3.77
C ARG A 25 10.54 3.11 -2.55
N ILE A 26 9.89 1.94 -2.59
CA ILE A 26 9.40 1.26 -1.39
C ILE A 26 10.62 0.67 -0.67
N THR A 27 10.89 1.14 0.54
CA THR A 27 12.07 0.78 1.32
C THR A 27 11.80 -0.30 2.34
N ASP A 28 10.56 -0.42 2.82
CA ASP A 28 10.16 -1.46 3.76
C ASP A 28 8.67 -1.82 3.66
N VAL A 29 8.34 -3.02 4.14
CA VAL A 29 6.98 -3.53 4.29
C VAL A 29 6.85 -4.08 5.71
N VAL A 30 6.09 -3.38 6.55
CA VAL A 30 5.97 -3.71 7.97
C VAL A 30 4.51 -3.97 8.35
N PRO A 31 4.22 -4.67 9.45
CA PRO A 31 2.84 -4.85 9.91
C PRO A 31 2.08 -3.52 10.03
N ALA A 32 0.78 -3.52 9.73
CA ALA A 32 -0.04 -2.32 9.85
C ALA A 32 0.03 -1.72 11.27
N GLY A 33 0.25 -0.41 11.35
CA GLY A 33 0.39 0.31 12.62
C GLY A 33 1.79 0.28 13.22
N SER A 34 2.77 -0.33 12.55
CA SER A 34 4.18 -0.34 13.00
C SER A 34 5.07 0.65 12.25
N GLY A 35 4.61 1.24 11.15
CA GLY A 35 5.35 2.29 10.44
C GLY A 35 5.38 3.60 11.21
N SER A 36 6.53 4.29 11.17
CA SER A 36 6.73 5.60 11.83
C SER A 36 6.51 6.80 10.88
N ASP A 37 6.39 7.98 11.48
CA ASP A 37 5.91 9.21 10.84
C ASP A 37 6.66 9.71 9.60
N GLY A 38 5.87 10.32 8.71
CA GLY A 38 6.19 10.94 7.44
C GLY A 38 4.90 11.54 6.86
N GLY A 39 4.88 11.93 5.59
CA GLY A 39 3.60 12.17 4.92
C GLY A 39 2.76 10.89 4.98
N ARG A 40 1.54 10.94 5.49
CA ARG A 40 0.72 9.74 5.71
C ARG A 40 -0.48 9.70 4.79
N VAL A 41 -0.70 8.54 4.17
CA VAL A 41 -1.90 8.23 3.38
C VAL A 41 -2.53 6.98 3.97
N GLU A 42 -3.80 7.08 4.36
CA GLU A 42 -4.56 5.95 4.89
C GLU A 42 -5.14 5.10 3.76
N GLY A 43 -4.82 3.81 3.78
CA GLY A 43 -5.34 2.81 2.86
C GLY A 43 -6.66 2.18 3.29
N GLY A 44 -6.97 2.15 4.60
CA GLY A 44 -8.24 1.64 5.13
C GLY A 44 -8.52 0.16 4.81
N GLY A 45 -7.47 -0.65 4.73
CA GLY A 45 -7.50 -2.06 4.39
C GLY A 45 -7.69 -2.35 2.89
N LEU A 46 -7.64 -1.33 2.02
CA LEU A 46 -7.78 -1.49 0.57
C LEU A 46 -6.59 -2.21 -0.06
N LEU A 47 -6.81 -2.77 -1.26
CA LEU A 47 -5.74 -3.41 -2.03
C LEU A 47 -4.70 -2.39 -2.49
N ALA A 48 -3.42 -2.68 -2.23
CA ALA A 48 -2.29 -2.02 -2.87
C ALA A 48 -1.77 -2.92 -4.00
N LEU A 49 -1.79 -2.39 -5.23
CA LEU A 49 -1.33 -3.08 -6.43
C LEU A 49 -0.20 -2.27 -7.10
N PRO A 50 0.78 -2.93 -7.74
CA PRO A 50 1.73 -2.25 -8.61
C PRO A 50 1.00 -1.46 -9.70
N GLY A 51 1.59 -0.35 -10.15
CA GLY A 51 1.05 0.45 -11.24
C GLY A 51 0.84 -0.40 -12.50
N GLY A 52 -0.35 -0.34 -13.07
CA GLY A 52 -0.75 -1.12 -14.22
C GLY A 52 -2.20 -0.85 -14.60
N ARG A 53 -2.70 -1.56 -15.62
CA ARG A 53 -4.12 -1.49 -15.98
C ARG A 53 -4.89 -2.50 -15.15
N VAL A 54 -5.65 -2.02 -14.17
CA VAL A 54 -6.57 -2.85 -13.41
C VAL A 54 -7.93 -2.84 -14.11
N VAL A 55 -8.45 -4.02 -14.44
CA VAL A 55 -9.82 -4.17 -14.94
C VAL A 55 -10.63 -4.86 -13.85
N VAL A 56 -11.73 -4.25 -13.41
CA VAL A 56 -12.70 -4.88 -12.51
C VAL A 56 -13.95 -5.19 -13.31
N ARG A 57 -14.39 -6.45 -13.28
CA ARG A 57 -15.61 -6.90 -13.96
C ARG A 57 -16.41 -7.77 -13.00
N ASP A 58 -17.69 -7.46 -12.84
CA ASP A 58 -18.61 -8.22 -11.97
C ASP A 58 -18.11 -8.34 -10.51
N GLY A 59 -17.33 -7.35 -10.04
CA GLY A 59 -16.72 -7.35 -8.71
C GLY A 59 -15.41 -8.14 -8.62
N GLU A 60 -14.97 -8.77 -9.70
CA GLU A 60 -13.72 -9.52 -9.75
C GLU A 60 -12.60 -8.70 -10.38
N LEU A 61 -11.42 -8.77 -9.77
CA LEU A 61 -10.19 -8.19 -10.30
C LEU A 61 -9.69 -9.08 -11.44
N LEU A 62 -9.70 -8.55 -12.67
CA LEU A 62 -9.10 -9.17 -13.84
C LEU A 62 -7.68 -8.63 -14.00
N VAL A 63 -6.70 -9.45 -13.61
CA VAL A 63 -5.25 -9.17 -13.67
C VAL A 63 -4.55 -10.02 -14.70
#